data_AF-A0A7X7GFL8-F1
#
_entry.id   AF-A0A7X7GFL8-F1
#
_cell.length_a   1.000
_cell.length_b   1.000
_cell.length_c   1.000
_cell.angle_alpha   90.00
_cell.angle_beta   90.00
_cell.angle_gamma   90.00
#
_symmetry.space_group_name_H-M   'P 1'
#
loop_
_entity.id
_entity.type
_entity.pdbx_description
1 polymer ?
#
loop_
_entity_poly.entity_id
_entity_poly.type
_entity_poly.pdbx_seq_one_letter_code
_entity_poly.pdbx_strand_id
1 'polypeptide(L)'
;MATWLVEHGGYDHLKRPGDVQPRAFDPATGIDTEDLFEFIGATQADAWDRLKDLHGGLPGAQTKFVARLAGEIDKRGTLDVLRHGVVDHGVTIRLAYFRPAHGLTPELVRLYGANRLNVTRQLAYQAGSTKTIDLGLFVNGLLVATAELKNALTGQSVEDAISQYRTDRDPNAPALSRRALVHFAVDTERVAM
;
A
#
# COMPACT_ATOMS: atom_id res chain seq x y z
N MET A 1 -15.67 8.45 -8.51
CA MET A 1 -14.27 8.23 -8.92
C MET A 1 -13.67 6.95 -8.30
N ALA A 2 -13.59 6.80 -6.97
CA ALA A 2 -12.94 5.61 -6.39
C ALA A 2 -13.59 4.25 -6.75
N THR A 3 -14.92 4.18 -6.85
CA THR A 3 -15.61 2.95 -7.32
C THR A 3 -15.22 2.59 -8.75
N TRP A 4 -14.96 3.59 -9.59
CA TRP A 4 -14.55 3.38 -10.98
C TRP A 4 -13.20 2.66 -11.08
N LEU A 5 -12.28 2.89 -10.13
CA LEU A 5 -11.00 2.17 -10.08
C LEU A 5 -11.21 0.66 -9.88
N VAL A 6 -12.24 0.27 -9.11
CA VAL A 6 -12.57 -1.14 -8.91
C VAL A 6 -13.31 -1.71 -10.13
N GLU A 7 -14.30 -0.98 -10.65
CA GLU A 7 -15.12 -1.45 -11.76
C GLU A 7 -14.36 -1.50 -13.10
N HIS A 8 -13.39 -0.62 -13.32
CA HIS A 8 -12.73 -0.42 -14.61
C HIS A 8 -11.21 -0.26 -14.54
N GLY A 9 -10.66 0.11 -13.38
CA GLY A 9 -9.24 0.43 -13.20
C GLY A 9 -8.35 -0.76 -12.80
N GLY A 10 -8.93 -1.95 -12.62
CA GLY A 10 -8.21 -3.16 -12.23
C GLY A 10 -7.84 -3.23 -10.75
N TYR A 11 -8.48 -2.42 -9.88
CA TYR A 11 -8.39 -2.57 -8.44
C TYR A 11 -9.38 -3.62 -7.95
N ASP A 12 -8.96 -4.44 -6.99
CA ASP A 12 -9.77 -5.53 -6.45
C ASP A 12 -10.79 -5.01 -5.42
N HIS A 13 -10.35 -4.11 -4.55
CA HIS A 13 -11.17 -3.63 -3.43
C HIS A 13 -11.08 -2.12 -3.19
N LEU A 14 -12.21 -1.57 -2.74
CA LEU A 14 -12.36 -0.20 -2.26
C LEU A 14 -12.64 -0.20 -0.76
N LYS A 15 -11.64 0.17 0.05
CA LYS A 15 -11.78 0.35 1.50
C LYS A 15 -12.30 1.76 1.81
N ARG A 16 -13.29 1.87 2.70
CA ARG A 16 -13.95 3.12 3.10
C ARG A 16 -13.81 3.37 4.60
N PRO A 17 -13.83 4.64 5.05
CA PRO A 17 -13.89 4.93 6.47
C PRO A 17 -15.18 4.37 7.08
N GLY A 18 -15.03 3.60 8.15
CA GLY A 18 -16.14 2.95 8.84
C GLY A 18 -16.35 1.47 8.48
N ASP A 19 -15.60 0.93 7.51
CA ASP A 19 -15.52 -0.53 7.34
C ASP A 19 -14.98 -1.16 8.64
N VAL A 20 -15.60 -2.25 9.08
CA VAL A 20 -15.41 -2.82 10.41
C VAL A 20 -13.95 -3.25 10.62
N GLN A 21 -13.41 -2.89 11.78
CA GLN A 21 -12.03 -3.10 12.24
C GLN A 21 -11.51 -4.55 12.13
N PRO A 22 -10.18 -4.76 12.08
CA PRO A 22 -9.14 -3.75 12.29
C PRO A 22 -8.96 -2.81 11.10
N ARG A 23 -8.58 -1.56 11.37
CA ARG A 23 -7.97 -0.68 10.35
C ARG A 23 -6.78 -1.44 9.79
N ALA A 24 -6.95 -1.99 8.59
CA ALA A 24 -5.96 -2.81 7.95
C ALA A 24 -4.64 -2.03 7.75
N PHE A 25 -4.75 -0.75 7.42
CA PHE A 25 -3.66 0.21 7.37
C PHE A 25 -3.24 0.71 8.75
N ASP A 26 -1.97 0.46 9.11
CA ASP A 26 -1.31 1.02 10.27
C ASP A 26 -0.56 2.31 9.90
N PRO A 27 -0.99 3.49 10.39
CA PRO A 27 -0.32 4.77 10.09
C PRO A 27 1.10 4.89 10.66
N ALA A 28 1.45 4.12 11.69
CA ALA A 28 2.78 4.16 12.28
C ALA A 28 3.83 3.46 11.40
N THR A 29 3.44 2.36 10.74
CA THR A 29 4.31 1.64 9.80
C THR A 29 4.06 2.03 8.35
N GLY A 30 2.90 2.60 8.03
CA GLY A 30 2.47 2.94 6.68
C GLY A 30 2.16 1.72 5.81
N ILE A 31 1.73 0.62 6.42
CA ILE A 31 1.50 -0.68 5.77
C ILE A 31 0.06 -1.13 6.06
N ASP A 32 -0.63 -1.62 5.02
CA ASP A 32 -1.87 -2.36 5.16
C ASP A 32 -1.57 -3.84 5.41
N THR A 33 -1.73 -4.25 6.67
CA THR A 33 -1.32 -5.56 7.18
C THR A 33 -2.28 -6.67 6.76
N GLU A 34 -3.55 -6.36 6.55
CA GLU A 34 -4.54 -7.33 6.07
C GLU A 34 -4.17 -7.78 4.67
N ASP A 35 -4.03 -6.84 3.74
CA ASP A 35 -3.70 -7.13 2.34
C ASP A 35 -2.34 -7.80 2.21
N LEU A 36 -1.38 -7.36 3.03
CA LEU A 36 -0.03 -7.93 3.07
C LEU A 36 -0.08 -9.42 3.42
N PHE A 37 -0.77 -9.78 4.51
CA PHE A 37 -0.78 -11.17 4.97
C PHE A 37 -1.74 -12.06 4.17
N GLU A 38 -2.82 -11.51 3.60
CA GLU A 38 -3.62 -12.22 2.61
C GLU A 38 -2.80 -12.59 1.37
N PHE A 39 -2.03 -11.63 0.82
CA PHE A 39 -1.16 -11.88 -0.31
C PHE A 39 -0.07 -12.91 0.01
N ILE A 40 0.61 -12.77 1.15
CA ILE A 40 1.63 -13.72 1.59
C ILE A 40 1.03 -15.13 1.76
N GLY A 41 -0.14 -15.24 2.39
CA GLY A 41 -0.83 -16.51 2.56
C GLY A 41 -1.25 -17.17 1.24
N ALA A 42 -1.74 -16.38 0.28
CA ALA A 42 -2.17 -16.88 -1.03
C ALA A 42 -1.02 -17.30 -1.96
N THR A 43 0.20 -16.79 -1.72
CA THR A 43 1.33 -16.98 -2.64
C THR A 43 2.49 -17.78 -2.06
N GLN A 44 2.71 -17.72 -0.75
CA GLN A 44 3.96 -18.13 -0.11
C GLN A 44 3.74 -18.78 1.27
N ALA A 45 2.63 -19.53 1.42
CA ALA A 45 2.23 -20.16 2.69
C ALA A 45 3.37 -20.95 3.36
N ASP A 46 4.09 -21.79 2.62
CA ASP A 46 5.20 -22.58 3.18
C ASP A 46 6.36 -21.73 3.72
N ALA A 47 6.69 -20.63 3.03
CA ALA A 47 7.73 -19.71 3.48
C ALA A 47 7.26 -18.93 4.72
N TRP A 48 5.99 -18.56 4.74
CA TRP A 48 5.37 -17.89 5.88
C TRP A 48 5.28 -18.80 7.11
N ASP A 49 4.94 -20.08 6.93
CA ASP A 49 4.89 -21.07 8.01
C ASP A 49 6.25 -21.23 8.68
N ARG A 50 7.33 -21.31 7.89
CA ARG A 50 8.69 -21.34 8.43
C ARG A 50 9.02 -20.07 9.23
N LEU A 51 8.64 -18.89 8.74
CA LEU A 51 8.84 -17.64 9.47
C LEU A 51 8.04 -17.60 10.77
N LYS A 52 6.81 -18.12 10.78
CA LYS A 52 5.99 -18.21 12.00
C LYS A 52 6.70 -19.04 13.07
N ASP A 53 7.26 -20.19 12.70
CA ASP A 53 8.00 -21.05 13.62
C ASP A 53 9.24 -20.34 14.18
N LEU A 54 10.01 -19.69 13.32
CA LEU A 54 11.21 -18.93 13.70
C LEU A 54 10.89 -17.74 14.62
N HIS A 55 9.71 -17.14 14.48
CA HIS A 55 9.26 -16.02 15.30
C HIS A 55 8.51 -16.41 16.57
N GLY A 56 8.28 -17.70 16.81
CA GLY A 56 7.60 -18.23 18.00
C GLY A 56 6.07 -18.18 17.95
N GLY A 57 5.49 -18.21 16.75
CA GLY A 57 4.04 -18.22 16.53
C GLY A 57 3.47 -16.97 15.85
N LEU A 58 2.20 -17.05 15.45
CA LEU A 58 1.56 -16.12 14.52
C LEU A 58 1.53 -14.63 14.97
N PRO A 59 1.12 -14.27 16.20
CA PRO A 59 1.05 -12.84 16.59
C PRO A 59 2.43 -12.17 16.59
N GLY A 60 3.45 -12.90 17.05
CA GLY A 60 4.84 -12.44 17.05
C GLY A 60 5.41 -12.33 15.65
N ALA A 61 5.11 -13.31 14.78
CA ALA A 61 5.60 -13.33 13.41
C ALA A 61 5.10 -12.13 12.59
N GLN A 62 3.80 -11.83 12.65
CA GLN A 62 3.23 -10.68 11.94
C GLN A 62 3.86 -9.37 12.40
N THR A 63 3.93 -9.15 13.72
CA THR A 63 4.49 -7.92 14.30
C THR A 63 5.95 -7.73 13.91
N LYS A 64 6.77 -8.78 14.06
CA LYS A 64 8.22 -8.73 13.76
C LYS A 64 8.47 -8.58 12.26
N PHE A 65 7.70 -9.27 11.41
CA PHE A 65 7.82 -9.14 9.97
C PHE A 65 7.43 -7.75 9.47
N VAL A 66 6.34 -7.16 10.00
CA VAL A 66 5.95 -5.78 9.66
C VAL A 66 7.03 -4.78 10.07
N ALA A 67 7.61 -4.92 11.27
CA ALA A 67 8.70 -4.07 11.71
C ALA A 67 9.95 -4.21 10.82
N ARG A 68 10.29 -5.44 10.44
CA ARG A 68 11.39 -5.74 9.50
C ARG A 68 11.13 -5.12 8.13
N LEU A 69 9.92 -5.30 7.59
CA LEU A 69 9.49 -4.76 6.31
C LEU A 69 9.52 -3.23 6.30
N ALA A 70 8.96 -2.58 7.32
CA ALA A 70 9.02 -1.13 7.47
C ALA A 70 10.47 -0.63 7.49
N GLY A 71 11.36 -1.30 8.24
CA GLY A 71 12.79 -0.97 8.28
C GLY A 71 13.51 -1.18 6.94
N GLU A 72 13.11 -2.18 6.15
CA GLU A 72 13.64 -2.37 4.79
C GLU A 72 13.13 -1.29 3.84
N ILE A 73 11.85 -0.92 3.89
CA ILE A 73 11.32 0.18 3.09
C ILE A 73 12.04 1.48 3.44
N ASP A 74 12.28 1.76 4.72
CA ASP A 74 12.99 2.96 5.16
C ASP A 74 14.44 3.03 4.63
N LYS A 75 15.08 1.89 4.35
CA LYS A 75 16.47 1.83 3.86
C LYS A 75 16.60 1.89 2.34
N ARG A 76 15.71 1.22 1.61
CA ARG A 76 15.86 1.01 0.15
C ARG A 76 14.63 1.42 -0.66
N GLY A 77 13.55 1.85 -0.01
CA GLY A 77 12.35 2.39 -0.63
C GLY A 77 11.38 1.33 -1.13
N THR A 78 10.09 1.70 -1.22
CA THR A 78 8.99 0.78 -1.55
C THR A 78 9.18 0.05 -2.88
N LEU A 79 9.68 0.74 -3.91
CA LEU A 79 9.91 0.16 -5.23
C LEU A 79 10.95 -0.98 -5.20
N ASP A 80 12.03 -0.80 -4.45
CA ASP A 80 13.08 -1.82 -4.34
C ASP A 80 12.57 -3.05 -3.58
N VAL A 81 11.81 -2.82 -2.50
CA VAL A 81 11.19 -3.88 -1.71
C VAL A 81 10.17 -4.66 -2.54
N LEU A 82 9.35 -3.99 -3.36
CA LEU A 82 8.43 -4.66 -4.30
C LEU A 82 9.17 -5.53 -5.33
N ARG A 83 10.30 -5.06 -5.85
CA ARG A 83 11.11 -5.80 -6.86
C ARG A 83 11.83 -7.01 -6.27
N HIS A 84 12.42 -6.84 -5.10
CA HIS A 84 13.38 -7.82 -4.56
C HIS A 84 12.83 -8.65 -3.41
N GLY A 85 11.71 -8.26 -2.80
CA GLY A 85 11.18 -8.89 -1.59
C GLY A 85 12.06 -8.58 -0.37
N VAL A 86 11.73 -9.15 0.79
CA VAL A 86 12.46 -8.97 2.05
C VAL A 86 13.02 -10.31 2.53
N VAL A 87 14.24 -10.29 3.06
CA VAL A 87 14.82 -11.43 3.76
C VAL A 87 14.65 -11.23 5.27
N ASP A 88 14.05 -12.22 5.92
CA ASP A 88 13.88 -12.31 7.36
C ASP A 88 14.27 -13.72 7.83
N HIS A 89 15.15 -13.83 8.83
CA HIS A 89 15.72 -15.11 9.29
C HIS A 89 16.16 -16.09 8.17
N GLY A 90 16.72 -15.57 7.07
CA GLY A 90 17.13 -16.37 5.91
C GLY A 90 15.99 -16.82 4.98
N VAL A 91 14.74 -16.53 5.31
CA VAL A 91 13.57 -16.75 4.46
C VAL A 91 13.31 -15.50 3.61
N THR A 92 13.12 -15.69 2.31
CA THR A 92 12.76 -14.60 1.39
C THR A 92 11.26 -14.55 1.20
N ILE A 93 10.66 -13.38 1.42
CA ILE A 93 9.25 -13.11 1.12
C ILE A 93 9.18 -12.08 -0.01
N ARG A 94 8.61 -12.47 -1.14
CA ARG A 94 8.26 -11.58 -2.25
C ARG A 94 7.04 -10.76 -1.88
N LEU A 95 7.01 -9.49 -2.29
CA LEU A 95 5.90 -8.57 -2.03
C LEU A 95 5.14 -8.17 -3.30
N ALA A 96 5.58 -8.65 -4.45
CA ALA A 96 4.86 -8.61 -5.71
C ALA A 96 5.42 -9.69 -6.63
N TYR A 97 4.57 -10.19 -7.52
CA TYR A 97 5.00 -10.98 -8.67
C TYR A 97 4.77 -10.16 -9.93
N PHE A 98 5.77 -10.02 -10.79
CA PHE A 98 5.61 -9.26 -12.02
C PHE A 98 5.14 -10.16 -13.16
N ARG A 99 4.48 -9.55 -14.15
CA ARG A 99 4.02 -10.27 -15.33
C ARG A 99 5.21 -11.00 -15.98
N PRO A 100 5.15 -12.33 -16.17
CA PRO A 100 6.23 -13.05 -16.82
C PRO A 100 6.34 -12.63 -18.30
N ALA A 101 7.55 -12.64 -18.85
CA ALA A 101 7.79 -12.26 -20.25
C ALA A 101 7.02 -13.17 -21.23
N HIS A 102 6.86 -14.44 -20.88
CA HIS A 102 6.10 -15.43 -21.64
C HIS A 102 5.25 -16.29 -20.69
N GLY A 103 4.08 -16.75 -21.15
CA GLY A 103 3.15 -17.58 -20.36
C GLY A 103 3.57 -19.05 -20.19
N LEU A 104 4.83 -19.39 -20.47
CA LEU A 104 5.35 -20.76 -20.43
C LEU A 104 5.47 -21.34 -19.02
N THR A 105 5.36 -20.49 -18.00
CA THR A 105 5.38 -20.91 -16.59
C THR A 105 4.03 -20.61 -15.95
N PRO A 106 3.06 -21.55 -15.97
CA PRO A 106 1.72 -21.34 -15.42
C PRO A 106 1.72 -20.85 -13.97
N GLU A 107 2.68 -21.31 -13.18
CA GLU A 107 2.82 -20.88 -11.78
C GLU A 107 3.15 -19.39 -11.64
N LEU A 108 4.03 -18.84 -12.49
CA LEU A 108 4.33 -17.41 -12.47
C LEU A 108 3.14 -16.56 -12.92
N VAL A 109 2.32 -17.09 -13.85
CA VAL A 109 1.07 -16.44 -14.26
C VAL A 109 0.07 -16.43 -13.10
N ARG A 110 -0.07 -17.56 -12.39
CA ARG A 110 -0.94 -17.68 -11.20
C ARG A 110 -0.49 -16.70 -10.09
N LEU A 111 0.80 -16.65 -9.80
CA LEU A 111 1.36 -15.76 -8.79
C LEU A 111 1.22 -14.27 -9.18
N TYR A 112 1.42 -13.93 -10.45
CA TYR A 112 1.14 -12.57 -10.95
C TYR A 112 -0.34 -12.20 -10.80
N GLY A 113 -1.25 -13.15 -11.11
CA GLY A 113 -2.69 -12.97 -10.94
C GLY A 113 -3.15 -12.91 -9.47
N ALA A 114 -2.27 -13.25 -8.52
CA ALA A 114 -2.56 -13.17 -7.10
C ALA A 114 -2.16 -11.83 -6.46
N ASN A 115 -1.53 -10.91 -7.21
CA ASN A 115 -1.31 -9.56 -6.69
C ASN A 115 -2.66 -8.88 -6.43
N ARG A 116 -2.71 -8.13 -5.33
CA ARG A 116 -3.88 -7.39 -4.84
C ARG A 116 -3.63 -5.90 -5.04
N LEU A 117 -4.48 -5.24 -5.81
CA LEU A 117 -4.46 -3.80 -6.03
C LEU A 117 -5.63 -3.18 -5.30
N ASN A 118 -5.38 -2.44 -4.23
CA ASN A 118 -6.44 -1.89 -3.38
C ASN A 118 -6.39 -0.37 -3.29
N VAL A 119 -7.58 0.22 -3.17
CA VAL A 119 -7.74 1.66 -2.98
C VAL A 119 -8.46 1.94 -1.67
N THR A 120 -7.88 2.81 -0.86
CA THR A 120 -8.47 3.28 0.40
C THR A 120 -8.91 4.73 0.25
N ARG A 121 -10.19 5.01 0.50
CA ARG A 121 -10.70 6.38 0.58
C ARG A 121 -10.46 6.98 1.95
N GLN A 122 -10.20 8.29 1.97
CA GLN A 122 -9.98 9.06 3.20
C GLN A 122 -8.96 8.34 4.09
N LEU A 123 -7.81 8.01 3.52
CA LEU A 123 -6.73 7.30 4.18
C LEU A 123 -6.26 8.09 5.41
N ALA A 124 -6.51 7.56 6.60
CA ALA A 124 -5.97 8.10 7.85
C ALA A 124 -4.46 7.83 7.90
N TYR A 125 -3.67 8.76 7.36
CA TYR A 125 -2.26 8.53 7.03
C TYR A 125 -1.29 8.80 8.19
N GLN A 126 -1.76 9.44 9.27
CA GLN A 126 -0.93 9.89 10.39
C GLN A 126 -1.50 9.40 11.72
N ALA A 127 -0.65 8.76 12.54
CA ALA A 127 -1.03 8.30 13.87
C ALA A 127 -1.41 9.47 14.79
N GLY A 128 -2.47 9.31 15.60
CA GLY A 128 -2.95 10.34 16.52
C GLY A 128 -3.62 11.56 15.85
N SER A 129 -3.85 11.51 14.53
CA SER A 129 -4.47 12.59 13.76
C SER A 129 -5.82 12.17 13.18
N THR A 130 -6.72 13.13 12.97
CA THR A 130 -7.96 12.96 12.20
C THR A 130 -7.79 13.33 10.73
N LYS A 131 -6.61 13.82 10.34
CA LYS A 131 -6.31 14.18 8.95
C LYS A 131 -6.28 12.94 8.07
N THR A 132 -6.83 13.09 6.88
CA THR A 132 -6.87 12.04 5.87
C THR A 132 -6.35 12.56 4.54
N ILE A 133 -5.95 11.63 3.67
CA ILE A 133 -5.72 11.88 2.25
C ILE A 133 -6.87 11.25 1.48
N ASP A 134 -7.39 11.92 0.45
CA ASP A 134 -8.60 11.46 -0.24
C ASP A 134 -8.50 10.03 -0.77
N LEU A 135 -7.36 9.66 -1.36
CA LEU A 135 -7.07 8.29 -1.83
C LEU A 135 -5.67 7.81 -1.46
N GLY A 136 -5.58 6.56 -1.02
CA GLY A 136 -4.35 5.77 -0.98
C GLY A 136 -4.44 4.58 -1.92
N LEU A 137 -3.40 4.35 -2.73
CA LEU A 137 -3.32 3.27 -3.71
C LEU A 137 -2.25 2.27 -3.30
N PHE A 138 -2.62 1.00 -3.23
CA PHE A 138 -1.83 -0.06 -2.62
C PHE A 138 -1.55 -1.20 -3.59
N VAL A 139 -0.38 -1.82 -3.42
CA VAL A 139 -0.01 -3.10 -4.02
C VAL A 139 0.34 -4.06 -2.88
N ASN A 140 -0.43 -5.14 -2.71
CA ASN A 140 -0.20 -6.16 -1.68
C ASN A 140 0.05 -5.58 -0.28
N GLY A 141 -0.73 -4.55 0.08
CA GLY A 141 -0.64 -3.85 1.36
C GLY A 141 0.43 -2.76 1.45
N LEU A 142 1.24 -2.55 0.42
CA LEU A 142 2.22 -1.46 0.36
C LEU A 142 1.62 -0.24 -0.35
N LEU A 143 1.62 0.91 0.31
CA LEU A 143 1.20 2.17 -0.29
C LEU A 143 2.20 2.60 -1.37
N VAL A 144 1.74 2.75 -2.61
CA VAL A 144 2.58 3.15 -3.76
C VAL A 144 2.28 4.53 -4.28
N ALA A 145 1.06 5.03 -4.08
CA ALA A 145 0.68 6.37 -4.51
C ALA A 145 -0.45 6.91 -3.62
N THR A 146 -0.54 8.24 -3.53
CA THR A 146 -1.69 8.91 -2.93
C THR A 146 -2.29 9.91 -3.91
N ALA A 147 -3.55 10.29 -3.72
CA ALA A 147 -4.15 11.39 -4.45
C ALA A 147 -5.04 12.25 -3.55
N GLU A 148 -4.92 13.57 -3.68
CA GLU A 148 -5.89 14.55 -3.19
C GLU A 148 -6.76 15.00 -4.36
N LEU A 149 -8.08 14.99 -4.16
CA LEU A 149 -9.07 15.25 -5.20
C LEU A 149 -9.74 16.59 -4.95
N LYS A 150 -9.76 17.45 -5.96
CA LYS A 150 -10.46 18.75 -5.93
C LYS A 150 -11.56 18.81 -6.97
N ASN A 151 -12.53 19.68 -6.71
CA ASN A 151 -13.62 19.95 -7.62
C ASN A 151 -13.55 21.41 -8.07
N ALA A 152 -13.19 21.61 -9.34
CA ALA A 152 -13.09 22.94 -9.94
C ALA A 152 -14.43 23.70 -9.87
N LEU A 153 -15.56 22.99 -9.88
CA LEU A 153 -16.90 23.59 -9.77
C LEU A 153 -17.15 24.24 -8.40
N THR A 154 -16.39 23.85 -7.38
CA THR A 154 -16.44 24.47 -6.04
C THR A 154 -15.35 25.53 -5.84
N GLY A 155 -14.66 25.93 -6.92
CA GLY A 155 -13.59 26.93 -6.88
C GLY A 155 -12.28 26.44 -6.28
N GLN A 156 -12.10 25.11 -6.16
CA GLN A 156 -10.84 24.52 -5.71
C GLN A 156 -10.10 23.86 -6.88
N SER A 157 -8.82 24.16 -7.06
CA SER A 157 -8.00 23.67 -8.19
C SER A 157 -6.86 22.73 -7.75
N VAL A 158 -6.15 22.16 -8.73
CA VAL A 158 -4.88 21.43 -8.49
C VAL A 158 -3.91 22.23 -7.62
N GLU A 159 -3.81 23.55 -7.78
CA GLU A 159 -2.93 24.39 -6.97
C GLU A 159 -3.26 24.34 -5.47
N ASP A 160 -4.55 24.23 -5.11
CA ASP A 160 -4.97 24.05 -3.71
C ASP A 160 -4.56 22.69 -3.16
N ALA A 161 -4.67 21.63 -3.95
CA ALA A 161 -4.19 20.30 -3.56
C ALA A 161 -2.66 20.27 -3.38
N ILE A 162 -1.92 20.92 -4.27
CA ILE A 162 -0.46 21.07 -4.13
C ILE A 162 -0.12 21.84 -2.86
N SER A 163 -0.81 22.95 -2.58
CA SER A 163 -0.61 23.70 -1.33
C SER A 163 -0.88 22.82 -0.12
N GLN A 164 -1.98 22.07 -0.13
CA GLN A 164 -2.36 21.19 0.97
C GLN A 164 -1.28 20.14 1.28
N TYR A 165 -0.67 19.52 0.26
CA TYR A 165 0.47 18.61 0.47
C TYR A 165 1.69 19.32 1.07
N ARG A 166 1.95 20.58 0.67
CA ARG A 166 3.13 21.34 1.12
C ARG A 166 2.98 21.95 2.51
N THR A 167 1.78 22.33 2.92
CA THR A 167 1.56 23.13 4.13
C THR A 167 0.78 22.41 5.22
N ASP A 168 -0.19 21.58 4.85
CA ASP A 168 -1.19 21.08 5.81
C ASP A 168 -0.98 19.61 6.18
N ARG A 169 -0.28 18.85 5.33
CA ARG A 169 0.08 17.46 5.57
C ARG A 169 1.42 17.38 6.29
N ASP A 170 1.56 16.40 7.17
CA ASP A 170 2.83 16.14 7.86
C ASP A 170 3.76 15.40 6.89
N PRO A 171 4.81 16.06 6.36
CA PRO A 171 5.70 15.44 5.39
C PRO A 171 6.54 14.32 5.99
N ASN A 172 6.58 14.18 7.33
CA ASN A 172 7.32 13.11 8.00
C ASN A 172 6.48 11.84 8.21
N ALA A 173 5.15 11.92 8.09
CA ALA A 173 4.29 10.76 8.23
C ALA A 173 4.72 9.65 7.25
N PRO A 174 4.91 8.39 7.68
CA PRO A 174 5.49 7.33 6.86
C PRO A 174 4.84 7.18 5.48
N ALA A 175 3.50 7.29 5.43
CA ALA A 175 2.72 7.26 4.20
C ALA A 175 3.23 8.25 3.13
N LEU A 176 3.63 9.45 3.56
CA LEU A 176 4.07 10.55 2.70
C LEU A 176 5.59 10.60 2.52
N SER A 177 6.36 10.26 3.56
CA SER A 177 7.81 10.41 3.55
C SER A 177 8.56 9.24 2.93
N ARG A 178 8.06 8.00 3.13
CA ARG A 178 8.85 6.77 2.92
C ARG A 178 8.10 5.66 2.20
N ARG A 179 6.78 5.77 2.03
CA ARG A 179 5.96 4.71 1.43
C ARG A 179 5.57 5.04 0.00
N ALA A 180 4.67 6.00 -0.18
CA ALA A 180 4.20 6.38 -1.50
C ALA A 180 5.36 6.90 -2.36
N LEU A 181 5.36 6.47 -3.63
CA LEU A 181 6.36 6.85 -4.62
C LEU A 181 5.98 8.18 -5.30
N VAL A 182 4.70 8.54 -5.26
CA VAL A 182 4.14 9.72 -5.93
C VAL A 182 2.87 10.20 -5.20
N HIS A 183 2.65 11.50 -5.22
CA HIS A 183 1.48 12.16 -4.63
C HIS A 183 0.78 12.98 -5.72
N PHE A 184 -0.43 12.59 -6.10
CA PHE A 184 -1.18 13.27 -7.13
C PHE A 184 -2.08 14.36 -6.56
N ALA A 185 -2.06 15.53 -7.18
CA ALA A 185 -3.07 16.55 -7.05
C ALA A 185 -3.97 16.50 -8.30
N VAL A 186 -5.25 16.19 -8.12
CA VAL A 186 -6.18 15.92 -9.23
C VAL A 186 -7.40 16.81 -9.12
N ASP A 187 -7.77 17.49 -10.19
CA ASP A 187 -9.11 18.07 -10.35
C ASP A 187 -9.80 17.53 -11.61
N THR A 188 -10.93 18.14 -12.00
CA THR A 188 -11.72 17.69 -13.16
C THR A 188 -11.04 17.92 -14.50
N GLU A 189 -10.02 18.77 -14.57
CA GLU A 189 -9.35 19.21 -15.80
C GLU A 189 -7.86 18.85 -15.84
N ARG A 190 -7.20 18.76 -14.68
CA ARG A 190 -5.75 18.69 -14.56
C ARG A 190 -5.30 17.66 -13.52
N VAL A 191 -4.10 17.15 -13.73
CA VAL A 191 -3.36 16.31 -12.79
C VAL A 191 -1.94 16.87 -12.65
N ALA A 192 -1.44 16.96 -11.42
CA ALA A 192 -0.06 17.26 -11.09
C ALA A 192 0.51 16.23 -10.10
N MET A 193 1.84 16.16 -10.03
CA MET A 193 2.59 15.27 -9.14
C MET A 193 3.78 15.98 -8.50
#